data_AF-A0A2E0XT40-F1
#
_entry.id   AF-A0A2E0XT40-F1
#
_cell.length_a   1.000
_cell.length_b   1.000
_cell.length_c   1.000
_cell.angle_alpha   90.00
_cell.angle_beta   90.00
_cell.angle_gamma   90.00
#
_symmetry.space_group_name_H-M   'P 1'
#
loop_
_entity.id
_entity.type
_entity.pdbx_description
1 polymer ?
#
loop_
_entity_poly.entity_id
_entity_poly.type
_entity_poly.pdbx_seq_one_letter_code
_entity_poly.pdbx_strand_id
1 'polypeptide(L)'
;MRVLFNHLLIHTHVYYISFKLFKMKKTILLFLIVIMTLSCQNNTTEQKQNIGEILSGNNKGSTYSLGSMDDAQLALDWSHAFTVKDFDFMTSENFTDSVFFYPPNSLKRVDMDIPTLRTLVTSMHDPYDSISRSVYDVVPLIPSFDEELTVVMFPFTETRYRKDGEIENYRFFERHYIRGGKVRGVRKWSQEEE
;
A
#
# COMPACT_ATOMS: atom_id res chain seq x y z
N MET A 1 14.16 -39.38 74.62
CA MET A 1 13.81 -39.67 73.21
C MET A 1 12.54 -38.97 72.71
N ARG A 2 11.47 -38.82 73.52
CA ARG A 2 10.20 -38.16 73.10
C ARG A 2 10.31 -36.64 72.81
N VAL A 3 11.15 -35.91 73.55
CA VAL A 3 11.26 -34.44 73.41
C VAL A 3 11.94 -34.03 72.10
N LEU A 4 12.95 -34.77 71.64
CA LEU A 4 13.62 -34.56 70.36
C LEU A 4 12.70 -34.84 69.15
N PHE A 5 11.75 -35.77 69.29
CA PHE A 5 10.83 -36.15 68.20
C PHE A 5 9.76 -35.08 67.96
N ASN A 6 9.21 -34.48 69.02
CA ASN A 6 8.25 -33.37 68.90
C ASN A 6 8.90 -32.10 68.34
N HIS A 7 10.16 -31.82 68.68
CA HIS A 7 10.85 -30.62 68.19
C HIS A 7 11.16 -30.68 66.68
N LEU A 8 11.44 -31.90 66.17
CA LEU A 8 11.69 -32.15 64.75
C LEU A 8 10.39 -32.06 63.91
N LEU A 9 9.27 -32.54 64.45
CA LEU A 9 7.95 -32.49 63.82
C LEU A 9 7.40 -31.06 63.68
N ILE A 10 7.66 -30.18 64.66
CA ILE A 10 7.23 -28.77 64.59
C ILE A 10 8.06 -28.01 63.54
N HIS A 11 9.38 -28.26 63.49
CA HIS A 11 10.25 -27.64 62.49
C HIS A 11 9.86 -28.03 61.06
N THR A 12 9.59 -29.31 60.79
CA THR A 12 9.20 -29.75 59.45
C THR A 12 7.84 -29.19 59.01
N HIS A 13 6.89 -29.04 59.95
CA HIS A 13 5.57 -28.46 59.64
C HIS A 13 5.65 -26.96 59.31
N VAL A 14 6.46 -26.19 60.05
CA VAL A 14 6.66 -24.74 59.81
C VAL A 14 7.37 -24.51 58.47
N TYR A 15 8.38 -25.33 58.14
CA TYR A 15 9.05 -25.27 56.83
C TYR A 15 8.11 -25.62 55.68
N TYR A 16 7.26 -26.62 55.84
CA TYR A 16 6.27 -26.99 54.82
C TYR A 16 5.25 -25.86 54.55
N ILE A 17 4.77 -25.19 55.60
CA ILE A 17 3.83 -24.07 55.49
C ILE A 17 4.51 -22.86 54.83
N SER A 18 5.72 -22.49 55.26
CA SER A 18 6.51 -21.40 54.66
C SER A 18 6.86 -21.65 53.19
N PHE A 19 7.20 -22.90 52.83
CA PHE A 19 7.46 -23.29 51.45
C PHE A 19 6.20 -23.21 50.57
N LYS A 20 5.05 -23.63 51.10
CA LYS A 20 3.75 -23.57 50.40
C LYS A 20 3.29 -22.13 50.18
N LEU A 21 3.46 -21.26 51.18
CA LEU A 21 3.20 -19.81 51.08
C LEU A 21 4.12 -19.12 50.07
N PHE A 22 5.40 -19.48 50.04
CA PHE A 22 6.36 -18.97 49.05
C PHE A 22 6.02 -19.40 47.62
N LYS A 23 5.59 -20.65 47.42
CA LYS A 23 5.11 -21.15 46.13
C LYS A 23 3.84 -20.41 45.67
N MET A 24 2.85 -20.23 46.54
CA MET A 24 1.61 -19.50 46.23
C MET A 24 1.87 -18.04 45.84
N LYS A 25 2.79 -17.35 46.52
CA LYS A 25 3.14 -15.95 46.22
C LYS A 25 3.78 -15.79 44.84
N LYS A 26 4.61 -16.76 44.43
CA LYS A 26 5.21 -16.81 43.08
C LYS A 26 4.18 -17.11 41.99
N THR A 27 3.22 -18.00 42.26
CA THR A 27 2.14 -18.29 41.30
C THR A 27 1.22 -17.09 41.10
N ILE A 28 0.89 -16.36 42.17
CA ILE A 28 0.08 -15.13 42.11
C ILE A 28 0.83 -14.03 41.34
N LEU A 29 2.13 -13.86 41.58
CA LEU A 29 2.96 -12.89 40.87
C LEU A 29 3.05 -13.20 39.36
N LEU A 30 3.20 -14.48 39.01
CA LEU A 30 3.25 -14.93 37.61
C LEU A 30 1.90 -14.69 36.90
N PHE A 31 0.79 -14.91 37.60
CA PHE A 31 -0.55 -14.67 37.07
C PHE A 31 -0.82 -13.18 36.82
N LEU A 32 -0.32 -12.29 37.69
CA LEU A 32 -0.43 -10.84 37.53
C LEU A 32 0.35 -10.30 36.31
N ILE A 33 1.51 -10.88 36.02
CA ILE A 33 2.33 -10.51 34.85
C ILE A 33 1.62 -10.90 33.54
N VAL A 34 0.96 -12.06 33.50
CA VAL A 34 0.22 -12.54 32.32
C VAL A 34 -1.00 -11.65 32.01
N ILE A 35 -1.70 -11.18 33.04
CA ILE A 35 -2.86 -10.28 32.86
C ILE A 35 -2.43 -8.93 32.26
N MET A 36 -1.29 -8.38 32.71
CA MET A 36 -0.74 -7.12 32.16
C MET A 36 -0.39 -7.22 30.66
N THR A 37 0.01 -8.39 30.17
CA THR A 37 0.31 -8.58 28.73
C THR A 37 -0.94 -8.70 27.84
N LEU A 38 -2.10 -9.06 28.41
CA LEU A 38 -3.36 -9.15 27.66
C LEU A 38 -4.11 -7.82 27.58
N SER A 39 -3.83 -6.87 28.47
CA SER A 39 -4.48 -5.56 28.50
C SER A 39 -3.91 -4.53 27.50
N CYS A 40 -2.88 -4.90 26.73
CA CYS A 40 -2.27 -4.03 25.72
C CYS A 40 -2.73 -4.34 24.28
N GLN A 41 -3.91 -4.93 24.10
CA GLN A 41 -4.58 -4.91 22.80
C GLN A 41 -5.27 -3.56 22.66
N ASN A 42 -4.52 -2.58 22.15
CA ASN A 42 -5.12 -1.36 21.62
C ASN A 42 -5.95 -1.77 20.41
N ASN A 43 -7.24 -2.03 20.63
CA ASN A 43 -8.23 -2.07 19.56
C ASN A 43 -8.43 -0.63 19.07
N THR A 44 -7.41 -0.05 18.43
CA THR A 44 -7.61 1.11 17.58
C THR A 44 -8.46 0.60 16.42
N THR A 45 -9.77 0.81 16.50
CA THR A 45 -10.57 0.90 15.28
C THR A 45 -9.89 1.95 14.42
N GLU A 46 -9.19 1.52 13.37
CA GLU A 46 -8.70 2.39 12.30
C GLU A 46 -9.94 3.08 11.70
N GLN A 47 -10.35 4.20 12.28
CA GLN A 47 -11.25 5.08 11.58
C GLN A 47 -10.49 5.57 10.36
N LYS A 48 -11.02 5.30 9.17
CA LYS A 48 -10.56 5.92 7.92
C LYS A 48 -10.55 7.43 8.16
N GLN A 49 -9.35 7.99 8.32
CA GLN A 49 -9.19 9.42 8.50
C GLN A 49 -9.50 10.08 7.15
N ASN A 50 -10.52 10.93 7.13
CA ASN A 50 -10.81 11.73 5.96
C ASN A 50 -9.75 12.83 5.80
N ILE A 51 -9.17 12.90 4.61
CA ILE A 51 -8.11 13.83 4.21
C ILE A 51 -8.47 14.48 2.87
N GLY A 52 -8.09 15.75 2.70
CA GLY A 52 -8.36 16.51 1.49
C GLY A 52 -9.85 16.66 1.13
N GLU A 53 -10.12 17.40 0.06
CA GLU A 53 -11.47 17.63 -0.44
C GLU A 53 -11.46 17.74 -1.96
N ILE A 54 -12.50 17.20 -2.59
CA ILE A 54 -12.77 17.39 -4.02
C ILE A 54 -13.49 18.73 -4.19
N LEU A 55 -12.82 19.69 -4.81
CA LEU A 55 -13.33 21.06 -4.91
C LEU A 55 -14.22 21.32 -6.13
N SER A 56 -14.26 20.40 -7.10
CA SER A 56 -14.94 20.60 -8.38
C SER A 56 -15.47 19.30 -9.00
N GLY A 57 -16.31 19.44 -10.03
CA GLY A 57 -16.93 18.32 -10.74
C GLY A 57 -18.09 17.68 -9.98
N ASN A 58 -18.54 16.52 -10.47
CA ASN A 58 -19.74 15.84 -9.97
C ASN A 58 -19.62 15.38 -8.51
N ASN A 59 -18.40 15.17 -8.01
CA ASN A 59 -18.14 14.63 -6.68
C ASN A 59 -17.64 15.71 -5.70
N LYS A 60 -17.92 17.00 -5.99
CA LYS A 60 -17.55 18.12 -5.13
C LYS A 60 -18.02 17.91 -3.69
N GLY A 61 -17.17 18.22 -2.72
CA GLY A 61 -17.41 18.04 -1.28
C GLY A 61 -17.11 16.64 -0.76
N SER A 62 -16.79 15.68 -1.63
CA SER A 62 -16.25 14.38 -1.20
C SER A 62 -14.83 14.54 -0.68
N THR A 63 -14.40 13.63 0.18
CA THR A 63 -13.06 13.60 0.77
C THR A 63 -12.29 12.37 0.29
N TYR A 64 -11.06 12.18 0.77
CA TYR A 64 -10.27 10.96 0.55
C TYR A 64 -9.92 10.28 1.86
N SER A 65 -9.54 9.02 1.79
CA SER A 65 -8.81 8.31 2.83
C SER A 65 -7.55 7.70 2.22
N LEU A 66 -6.60 7.24 3.03
CA LEU A 66 -5.40 6.56 2.52
C LEU A 66 -5.77 5.20 1.93
N GLY A 67 -5.24 4.91 0.75
CA GLY A 67 -5.33 3.60 0.10
C GLY A 67 -4.20 2.65 0.51
N SER A 68 -4.23 1.44 -0.03
CA SER A 68 -3.21 0.42 0.26
C SER A 68 -1.89 0.68 -0.47
N MET A 69 -0.77 0.26 0.12
CA MET A 69 0.52 0.26 -0.57
C MET A 69 0.63 -0.83 -1.63
N ASP A 70 -0.23 -1.86 -1.58
CA ASP A 70 -0.30 -2.88 -2.64
C ASP A 70 -0.83 -2.29 -3.94
N ASP A 71 -1.88 -1.45 -3.87
CA ASP A 71 -2.37 -0.70 -5.04
C ASP A 71 -1.30 0.27 -5.57
N ALA A 72 -0.55 0.91 -4.66
CA ALA A 72 0.56 1.77 -5.04
C ALA A 72 1.66 0.99 -5.76
N GLN A 73 2.00 -0.20 -5.26
CA GLN A 73 3.00 -1.07 -5.87
C GLN A 73 2.55 -1.53 -7.26
N LEU A 74 1.29 -1.92 -7.45
CA LEU A 74 0.76 -2.28 -8.78
C LEU A 74 0.92 -1.14 -9.79
N ALA A 75 0.68 0.11 -9.37
CA ALA A 75 0.84 1.26 -10.25
C ALA A 75 2.32 1.55 -10.58
N LEU A 76 3.23 1.36 -9.61
CA LEU A 76 4.67 1.47 -9.82
C LEU A 76 5.21 0.34 -10.71
N ASP A 77 4.72 -0.88 -10.53
CA ASP A 77 5.06 -2.04 -11.35
C ASP A 77 4.62 -1.82 -12.79
N TRP A 78 3.42 -1.28 -13.02
CA TRP A 78 2.99 -0.89 -14.35
C TRP A 78 3.91 0.20 -14.95
N SER A 79 4.28 1.21 -14.17
CA SER A 79 5.21 2.25 -14.62
C SER A 79 6.57 1.67 -15.00
N HIS A 80 7.08 0.70 -14.22
CA HIS A 80 8.32 0.01 -14.50
C HIS A 80 8.22 -0.88 -15.73
N ALA A 81 7.18 -1.72 -15.82
CA ALA A 81 6.89 -2.59 -16.95
C ALA A 81 6.83 -1.80 -18.27
N PHE A 82 6.20 -0.61 -18.25
CA PHE A 82 6.24 0.31 -19.37
C PHE A 82 7.69 0.63 -19.80
N THR A 83 8.56 1.04 -18.87
CA THR A 83 9.95 1.44 -19.19
C THR A 83 10.81 0.30 -19.72
N VAL A 84 10.62 -0.93 -19.22
CA VAL A 84 11.40 -2.10 -19.62
C VAL A 84 10.76 -2.88 -20.78
N LYS A 85 9.69 -2.35 -21.38
CA LYS A 85 8.94 -2.97 -22.49
C LYS A 85 8.37 -4.36 -22.12
N ASP A 86 8.01 -4.55 -20.85
CA ASP A 86 7.31 -5.76 -20.39
C ASP A 86 5.83 -5.66 -20.74
N PHE A 87 5.53 -6.01 -21.99
CA PHE A 87 4.17 -5.99 -22.52
C PHE A 87 3.30 -7.16 -22.02
N ASP A 88 3.94 -8.17 -21.42
CA ASP A 88 3.28 -9.32 -20.81
C ASP A 88 2.72 -8.97 -19.42
N PHE A 89 3.10 -7.83 -18.84
CA PHE A 89 2.45 -7.27 -17.66
C PHE A 89 0.97 -6.92 -17.90
N MET A 90 0.58 -6.61 -19.14
CA MET A 90 -0.80 -6.26 -19.50
C MET A 90 -1.66 -7.52 -19.65
N THR A 91 -2.10 -8.07 -18.53
CA THR A 91 -2.97 -9.27 -18.43
C THR A 91 -4.28 -8.96 -17.72
N SER A 92 -5.24 -9.88 -17.78
CA SER A 92 -6.47 -9.81 -17.00
C SER A 92 -6.25 -9.98 -15.49
N GLU A 93 -5.05 -10.40 -15.07
CA GLU A 93 -4.65 -10.45 -13.65
C GLU A 93 -4.32 -9.04 -13.14
N ASN A 94 -3.60 -8.24 -13.94
CA ASN A 94 -3.16 -6.90 -13.56
C ASN A 94 -4.10 -5.78 -14.00
N PHE A 95 -4.93 -6.00 -15.03
CA PHE A 95 -5.83 -5.01 -15.61
C PHE A 95 -7.28 -5.48 -15.63
N THR A 96 -8.20 -4.53 -15.53
CA THR A 96 -9.61 -4.80 -15.81
C THR A 96 -9.83 -4.98 -17.32
N ASP A 97 -10.90 -5.69 -17.72
CA ASP A 97 -11.19 -5.99 -19.13
C ASP A 97 -11.30 -4.75 -20.04
N SER A 98 -11.70 -3.61 -19.47
CA SER A 98 -11.69 -2.30 -20.13
C SER A 98 -10.81 -1.35 -19.36
N VAL A 99 -9.81 -0.78 -20.02
CA VAL A 99 -8.86 0.19 -19.46
C VAL A 99 -9.09 1.54 -20.12
N PHE A 100 -9.11 2.62 -19.34
CA PHE A 100 -9.15 3.96 -19.92
C PHE A 100 -7.79 4.65 -19.86
N PHE A 101 -7.53 5.50 -20.85
CA PHE A 101 -6.33 6.35 -20.89
C PHE A 101 -6.70 7.79 -21.25
N TYR A 102 -6.12 8.74 -20.52
CA TYR A 102 -6.09 10.16 -20.87
C TYR A 102 -4.66 10.56 -21.23
N PRO A 103 -4.38 10.82 -22.52
CA PRO A 103 -3.05 11.23 -22.97
C PRO A 103 -2.60 12.58 -22.39
N PRO A 104 -1.29 12.83 -22.24
CA PRO A 104 -0.73 14.04 -21.63
C PRO A 104 -1.34 15.37 -22.09
N ASN A 105 -1.58 15.48 -23.40
CA ASN A 105 -2.01 16.72 -24.05
C ASN A 105 -3.44 16.61 -24.60
N SER A 106 -4.27 15.75 -24.01
CA SER A 106 -5.65 15.52 -24.46
C SER A 106 -6.61 15.37 -23.28
N LEU A 107 -7.74 16.09 -23.36
CA LEU A 107 -8.87 15.88 -22.44
C LEU A 107 -9.75 14.71 -22.86
N LYS A 108 -9.51 14.10 -24.03
CA LYS A 108 -10.28 12.97 -24.52
C LYS A 108 -9.83 11.68 -23.87
N ARG A 109 -10.79 11.02 -23.22
CA ARG A 109 -10.67 9.65 -22.74
C ARG A 109 -10.68 8.69 -23.92
N VAL A 110 -9.81 7.70 -23.87
CA VAL A 110 -9.84 6.54 -24.76
C VAL A 110 -10.07 5.31 -23.89
N ASP A 111 -11.12 4.55 -24.19
CA ASP A 111 -11.35 3.23 -23.59
C ASP A 111 -10.88 2.15 -24.55
N MET A 112 -10.23 1.13 -24.02
CA MET A 112 -9.64 0.06 -24.81
C MET A 112 -9.66 -1.25 -24.04
N ASP A 113 -9.65 -2.37 -24.76
CA ASP A 113 -9.38 -3.68 -24.19
C ASP A 113 -7.87 -3.91 -24.02
N ILE A 114 -7.50 -4.98 -23.33
CA ILE A 114 -6.09 -5.32 -23.07
C ILE A 114 -5.28 -5.51 -24.37
N PRO A 115 -5.78 -6.22 -25.42
CA PRO A 115 -5.06 -6.32 -26.69
C PRO A 115 -4.77 -4.96 -27.33
N THR A 116 -5.75 -4.06 -27.34
CA THR A 116 -5.59 -2.71 -27.91
C THR A 116 -4.64 -1.86 -27.09
N LEU A 117 -4.68 -1.97 -25.75
CA LEU A 117 -3.71 -1.33 -24.85
C LEU A 117 -2.28 -1.79 -25.18
N ARG A 118 -2.08 -3.09 -25.36
CA ARG A 118 -0.76 -3.65 -25.71
C ARG A 118 -0.25 -3.07 -27.03
N THR A 119 -1.09 -3.02 -28.06
CA THR A 119 -0.74 -2.42 -29.35
C THR A 119 -0.36 -0.95 -29.22
N LEU A 120 -1.17 -0.17 -28.48
CA LEU A 120 -0.87 1.25 -28.23
C LEU A 120 0.48 1.42 -27.53
N VAL A 121 0.70 0.72 -26.42
CA VAL A 121 1.92 0.83 -25.62
C VAL A 121 3.15 0.37 -26.42
N THR A 122 3.01 -0.67 -27.26
CA THR A 122 4.07 -1.09 -28.18
C THR A 122 4.41 0.03 -29.15
N SER A 123 3.40 0.62 -29.80
CA SER A 123 3.63 1.71 -30.76
C SER A 123 4.24 2.97 -30.13
N MET A 124 3.96 3.22 -28.85
CA MET A 124 4.57 4.33 -28.10
C MET A 124 6.08 4.13 -27.92
N HIS A 125 6.59 2.89 -28.01
CA HIS A 125 8.00 2.56 -27.90
C HIS A 125 8.73 2.48 -29.24
N ASP A 126 8.02 2.43 -30.36
CA ASP A 126 8.60 2.26 -31.70
C ASP A 126 9.74 3.24 -32.03
N PRO A 127 9.68 4.55 -31.69
CA PRO A 127 10.77 5.48 -32.01
C PRO A 127 11.94 5.43 -31.01
N TYR A 128 11.83 4.68 -29.92
CA TYR A 128 12.76 4.76 -28.78
C TYR A 128 13.57 3.48 -28.58
N ASP A 129 14.88 3.65 -28.36
CA ASP A 129 15.78 2.58 -27.90
C ASP A 129 15.47 2.21 -26.45
N SER A 130 15.38 3.22 -25.58
CA SER A 130 15.07 3.04 -24.17
C SER A 130 14.30 4.23 -23.59
N ILE A 131 13.57 3.94 -22.52
CA ILE A 131 12.88 4.93 -21.69
C ILE A 131 13.26 4.63 -20.25
N SER A 132 13.57 5.65 -19.47
CA SER A 132 13.79 5.53 -18.03
C SER A 132 12.85 6.50 -17.29
N ARG A 133 12.45 6.11 -16.08
CA ARG A 133 11.65 6.95 -15.19
C ARG A 133 12.29 7.04 -13.81
N SER A 134 12.17 8.19 -13.18
CA SER A 134 12.49 8.39 -11.76
C SER A 134 11.26 8.94 -11.06
N VAL A 135 10.56 8.08 -10.31
CA VAL A 135 9.40 8.44 -9.49
C VAL A 135 9.87 9.12 -8.21
N TYR A 136 9.23 10.20 -7.79
CA TYR A 136 9.66 10.99 -6.61
C TYR A 136 8.94 10.57 -5.33
N ASP A 137 7.63 10.38 -5.43
CA ASP A 137 6.74 10.03 -4.34
C ASP A 137 5.54 9.27 -4.90
N VAL A 138 4.83 8.55 -4.05
CA VAL A 138 3.62 7.82 -4.42
C VAL A 138 2.58 7.95 -3.31
N VAL A 139 1.34 8.27 -3.69
CA VAL A 139 0.23 8.46 -2.74
C VAL A 139 -1.01 7.71 -3.24
N PRO A 140 -1.41 6.61 -2.57
CA PRO A 140 -2.68 5.94 -2.83
C PRO A 140 -3.82 6.62 -2.05
N LEU A 141 -4.89 7.03 -2.73
CA LEU A 141 -6.06 7.66 -2.12
C LEU A 141 -7.36 6.95 -2.51
N ILE A 142 -8.22 6.68 -1.54
CA ILE A 142 -9.57 6.15 -1.76
C ILE A 142 -10.57 7.31 -1.61
N PRO A 143 -11.31 7.69 -2.66
CA PRO A 143 -12.30 8.75 -2.55
C PRO A 143 -13.55 8.28 -1.78
N SER A 144 -14.13 9.16 -0.96
CA SER A 144 -15.29 8.83 -0.14
C SER A 144 -16.58 8.57 -0.93
N PHE A 145 -16.62 8.92 -2.23
CA PHE A 145 -17.77 8.65 -3.10
C PHE A 145 -17.71 7.26 -3.77
N ASP A 146 -16.56 6.56 -3.68
CA ASP A 146 -16.33 5.27 -4.35
C ASP A 146 -15.23 4.50 -3.61
N GLU A 147 -15.60 3.76 -2.56
CA GLU A 147 -14.65 3.05 -1.69
C GLU A 147 -13.94 1.86 -2.35
N GLU A 148 -14.40 1.42 -3.53
CA GLU A 148 -13.78 0.34 -4.31
C GLU A 148 -12.71 0.85 -5.28
N LEU A 149 -12.53 2.17 -5.37
CA LEU A 149 -11.55 2.82 -6.22
C LEU A 149 -10.37 3.30 -5.37
N THR A 150 -9.16 2.92 -5.77
CA THR A 150 -7.94 3.59 -5.33
C THR A 150 -7.40 4.45 -6.47
N VAL A 151 -7.12 5.72 -6.20
CA VAL A 151 -6.42 6.64 -7.10
C VAL A 151 -4.99 6.77 -6.59
N VAL A 152 -4.06 6.15 -7.29
CA VAL A 152 -2.63 6.24 -7.00
C VAL A 152 -2.04 7.40 -7.79
N MET A 153 -1.37 8.31 -7.08
CA MET A 153 -0.83 9.55 -7.62
C MET A 153 0.68 9.53 -7.49
N PHE A 154 1.42 9.79 -8.56
CA PHE A 154 2.88 9.97 -8.47
C PHE A 154 3.44 10.87 -9.59
N PRO A 155 4.34 11.82 -9.26
CA PRO A 155 5.16 12.55 -10.21
C PRO A 155 6.45 11.78 -10.56
N PHE A 156 6.98 12.00 -11.77
CA PHE A 156 8.25 11.44 -12.20
C PHE A 156 8.92 12.25 -13.32
N THR A 157 10.24 12.12 -13.43
CA THR A 157 10.98 12.45 -14.65
C THR A 157 10.98 11.25 -15.59
N GLU A 158 10.88 11.50 -16.89
CA GLU A 158 11.04 10.50 -17.93
C GLU A 158 12.11 10.96 -18.93
N THR A 159 13.13 10.15 -19.14
CA THR A 159 14.13 10.36 -20.19
C THR A 159 13.90 9.32 -21.28
N ARG A 160 13.80 9.76 -22.53
CA ARG A 160 13.63 8.88 -23.69
C ARG A 160 14.82 9.03 -24.62
N TYR A 161 15.39 7.90 -25.00
CA TYR A 161 16.50 7.82 -25.96
C TYR A 161 15.93 7.34 -27.30
N ARG A 162 15.93 8.22 -28.29
CA ARG A 162 15.40 7.95 -29.63
C ARG A 162 16.43 7.20 -30.48
N LYS A 163 15.94 6.41 -31.44
CA LYS A 163 16.78 5.65 -32.39
C LYS A 163 17.63 6.53 -33.31
N ASP A 164 17.25 7.78 -33.49
CA ASP A 164 17.98 8.80 -34.25
C ASP A 164 19.08 9.50 -33.42
N GLY A 165 19.21 9.16 -32.13
CA GLY A 165 20.19 9.70 -31.21
C GLY A 165 19.71 10.92 -30.40
N GLU A 166 18.50 11.43 -30.63
CA GLU A 166 17.93 12.52 -29.83
C GLU A 166 17.52 12.02 -28.43
N ILE A 167 17.67 12.89 -27.43
CA ILE A 167 17.29 12.64 -26.04
C ILE A 167 16.18 13.60 -25.65
N GLU A 168 15.02 13.05 -25.28
CA GLU A 168 13.88 13.81 -24.78
C GLU A 168 13.81 13.70 -23.25
N ASN A 169 13.56 14.81 -22.56
CA ASN A 169 13.36 14.82 -21.10
C ASN A 169 12.02 15.46 -20.77
N TYR A 170 11.26 14.78 -19.91
CA TYR A 170 9.94 15.22 -19.49
C TYR A 170 9.79 15.14 -17.98
N ARG A 171 8.88 15.96 -17.46
CA ARG A 171 8.29 15.81 -16.14
C ARG A 171 6.81 15.49 -16.31
N PHE A 172 6.36 14.45 -15.63
CA PHE A 172 4.98 14.01 -15.71
C PHE A 172 4.37 13.90 -14.32
N PHE A 173 3.06 14.08 -14.28
CA PHE A 173 2.21 13.64 -13.18
C PHE A 173 1.29 12.54 -13.71
N GLU A 174 1.16 11.44 -12.99
CA GLU A 174 0.20 10.37 -13.34
C GLU A 174 -0.78 10.10 -12.19
N ARG A 175 -2.00 9.75 -12.61
CA ARG A 175 -2.99 9.08 -11.77
C ARG A 175 -3.28 7.71 -12.35
N HIS A 176 -3.10 6.68 -11.55
CA HIS A 176 -3.49 5.31 -11.83
C HIS A 176 -4.75 5.00 -11.04
N TYR A 177 -5.75 4.47 -11.72
CA TYR A 177 -7.04 4.14 -11.14
C TYR A 177 -7.08 2.64 -10.97
N ILE A 178 -7.10 2.18 -9.73
CA ILE A 178 -7.07 0.77 -9.35
C ILE A 178 -8.44 0.38 -8.81
N ARG A 179 -8.99 -0.75 -9.27
CA ARG A 179 -10.25 -1.31 -8.79
C ARG A 179 -10.13 -2.81 -8.66
N GLY A 180 -10.44 -3.33 -7.47
CA GLY A 180 -10.32 -4.77 -7.18
C GLY A 180 -8.91 -5.32 -7.41
N GLY A 181 -7.87 -4.53 -7.06
CA GLY A 181 -6.48 -4.90 -7.26
C GLY A 181 -6.02 -4.92 -8.73
N LYS A 182 -6.72 -4.21 -9.62
CA LYS A 182 -6.42 -4.16 -11.06
C LYS A 182 -6.41 -2.75 -11.59
N VAL A 183 -5.52 -2.46 -12.54
CA VAL A 183 -5.46 -1.20 -13.26
C VAL A 183 -6.71 -1.06 -14.14
N ARG A 184 -7.52 -0.05 -13.82
CA ARG A 184 -8.73 0.35 -14.57
C ARG A 184 -8.47 1.51 -15.52
N GLY A 185 -7.46 2.32 -15.26
CA GLY A 185 -7.06 3.37 -16.18
C GLY A 185 -5.92 4.24 -15.68
N VAL A 186 -5.42 5.07 -16.59
CA VAL A 186 -4.32 5.99 -16.34
C VAL A 186 -4.68 7.37 -16.89
N ARG A 187 -4.35 8.42 -16.14
CA ARG A 187 -4.35 9.79 -16.64
C ARG A 187 -2.97 10.38 -16.45
N LYS A 188 -2.37 10.84 -17.54
CA LYS A 188 -1.05 11.45 -17.58
C LYS A 188 -1.18 12.94 -17.89
N TRP A 189 -0.34 13.76 -17.26
CA TRP A 189 -0.20 15.18 -17.57
C TRP A 189 1.27 15.53 -17.72
N SER A 190 1.61 16.27 -18.78
CA SER A 190 2.92 16.92 -18.90
C SER A 190 3.00 18.06 -17.90
N GLN A 191 4.08 18.11 -17.13
CA GLN A 191 4.46 19.28 -16.35
C GLN A 191 5.43 20.08 -17.22
N GLU A 192 4.90 21.08 -17.92
CA GLU A 192 5.75 22.04 -18.64
C GLU A 192 6.38 22.98 -17.61
N GLU A 193 7.70 23.14 -17.67
CA GLU A 193 8.39 24.26 -17.01
C GLU A 193 8.63 25.32 -18.08
N GLU A 194 8.05 26.50 -17.89
CA GLU A 194 8.38 27.71 -18.67
C GLU A 194 9.82 28.19 -18.39
#